data_AF-A0A017SVL0-F1
#
_entry.id   AF-A0A017SVL0-F1
#
_cell.length_a   1.000
_cell.length_b   1.000
_cell.length_c   1.000
_cell.angle_alpha   90.00
_cell.angle_beta   90.00
_cell.angle_gamma   90.00
#
_symmetry.space_group_name_H-M   'P 1'
#
loop_
_entity.id
_entity.type
_entity.pdbx_description
1 polymer ?
#
loop_
_entity_poly.entity_id
_entity_poly.type
_entity_poly.pdbx_seq_one_letter_code
_entity_poly.pdbx_strand_id
1 'polypeptide(L)'
;MMWTRNKVNADLIEVLKGHAQVDVEITDSSHLVGDLSIDSLGVMEVLADLEDKFKLTIPDSMLGEVETVGDVAKAITSRLEKDGRLEA
;
A
#
# COMPACT_ATOMS: atom_id res chain seq x y z
N MET A 1 12.89 -7.88 -10.77
CA MET A 1 12.58 -8.58 -9.49
C MET A 1 11.12 -8.97 -9.55
N MET A 2 10.78 -10.22 -9.22
CA MET A 2 9.39 -10.69 -9.16
C MET A 2 8.83 -10.42 -7.76
N TRP A 3 7.57 -9.98 -7.71
CA TRP A 3 6.85 -9.67 -6.48
C TRP A 3 5.74 -10.68 -6.27
N THR A 4 5.45 -11.06 -5.03
CA THR A 4 4.30 -11.92 -4.70
C THR A 4 3.28 -11.14 -3.89
N ARG A 5 2.01 -11.56 -3.90
CA ARG A 5 0.96 -10.94 -3.07
C ARG A 5 1.37 -10.84 -1.60
N ASN A 6 1.98 -11.90 -1.07
CA ASN A 6 2.48 -11.92 0.31
C ASN A 6 3.58 -10.88 0.55
N LYS A 7 4.52 -10.74 -0.40
CA LYS A 7 5.62 -9.77 -0.30
C LYS A 7 5.13 -8.34 -0.40
N VAL A 8 4.21 -8.05 -1.33
CA VAL A 8 3.55 -6.73 -1.42
C VAL A 8 2.87 -6.38 -0.12
N ASN A 9 2.11 -7.31 0.46
CA ASN A 9 1.37 -7.06 1.69
C ASN A 9 2.30 -6.86 2.88
N ALA A 10 3.34 -7.68 3.02
CA ALA A 10 4.35 -7.52 4.08
C ALA A 10 5.06 -6.17 4.00
N ASP A 11 5.45 -5.77 2.79
CA ASP A 11 6.18 -4.53 2.54
C ASP A 11 5.28 -3.31 2.77
N LEU A 12 4.03 -3.37 2.30
CA LEU A 12 3.00 -2.38 2.58
C LEU A 12 2.76 -2.22 4.09
N ILE A 13 2.61 -3.32 4.83
CA ILE A 13 2.41 -3.29 6.29
C ILE A 13 3.63 -2.66 6.98
N GLU A 14 4.84 -2.94 6.51
CA GLU A 14 6.07 -2.38 7.08
C GLU A 14 6.15 -0.86 6.89
N VAL A 15 5.83 -0.37 5.68
CA VAL A 15 5.77 1.07 5.38
C VAL A 15 4.65 1.72 6.20
N LEU A 16 3.46 1.11 6.24
CA LEU A 16 2.34 1.62 7.04
C LEU A 16 2.67 1.66 8.53
N LYS A 17 3.35 0.66 9.08
CA LYS A 17 3.80 0.69 10.49
C LYS A 17 4.80 1.79 10.78
N GLY A 18 5.62 2.19 9.81
CA GLY A 18 6.54 3.32 9.94
C GLY A 18 5.82 4.67 10.04
N HIS A 19 4.65 4.79 9.40
CA HIS A 19 3.84 6.02 9.36
C HIS A 19 2.62 6.00 10.30
N ALA A 20 2.18 4.83 10.75
CA ALA A 20 1.07 4.68 11.67
C ALA A 20 1.48 5.18 13.06
N GLN A 21 0.58 5.97 13.67
CA GLN A 21 0.79 6.48 15.03
C GLN A 21 0.41 5.48 16.12
N VAL A 22 -0.16 4.33 15.74
CA VAL A 22 -0.70 3.33 16.65
C VAL A 22 -0.14 1.95 16.32
N ASP A 23 0.29 1.20 17.35
CA ASP A 23 0.69 -0.20 17.21
C ASP A 23 -0.57 -1.06 17.25
N VAL A 24 -1.32 -1.07 16.15
CA VAL A 24 -2.52 -1.88 15.97
C VAL A 24 -2.28 -2.99 14.95
N GLU A 25 -3.08 -4.05 15.03
CA GLU A 25 -3.04 -5.12 14.06
C GLU A 25 -3.57 -4.61 12.72
N ILE A 26 -2.65 -4.39 11.76
CA ILE A 26 -3.01 -3.91 10.42
C ILE A 26 -3.69 -5.05 9.67
N THR A 27 -5.00 -4.90 9.44
CA THR A 27 -5.79 -5.83 8.62
C THR A 27 -6.06 -5.24 7.24
N ASP A 28 -6.42 -6.07 6.26
CA ASP A 28 -6.82 -5.57 4.92
C ASP A 28 -8.04 -4.63 4.99
N SER A 29 -8.87 -4.79 6.03
CA SER A 29 -10.07 -4.00 6.25
C SER A 29 -9.82 -2.74 7.09
N SER A 30 -8.60 -2.56 7.62
CA SER A 30 -8.21 -1.36 8.39
C SER A 30 -8.12 -0.14 7.48
N HIS A 31 -8.70 0.97 7.94
CA HIS A 31 -8.65 2.25 7.22
C HIS A 31 -7.34 2.98 7.51
N LEU A 32 -6.68 3.52 6.47
CA LEU A 32 -5.41 4.23 6.66
C LEU A 32 -5.57 5.47 7.55
N VAL A 33 -6.54 6.32 7.22
CA VAL A 33 -6.75 7.57 7.97
C VAL A 33 -7.57 7.31 9.25
N GLY A 34 -8.54 6.40 9.19
CA GLY A 34 -9.49 6.19 10.29
C GLY A 34 -9.00 5.25 11.39
N ASP A 35 -8.33 4.15 11.03
CA ASP A 35 -7.95 3.07 11.95
C ASP A 35 -6.46 3.15 12.33
N LEU A 36 -5.61 3.40 11.34
CA LEU A 36 -4.16 3.55 11.51
C LEU A 36 -3.75 4.97 11.90
N SER A 37 -4.71 5.91 11.92
CA SER A 37 -4.50 7.33 12.20
C SER A 37 -3.37 7.94 11.35
N ILE A 38 -3.26 7.52 10.09
CA ILE A 38 -2.28 8.05 9.15
C ILE A 38 -2.81 9.37 8.61
N ASP A 39 -2.06 10.45 8.82
CA ASP A 39 -2.37 11.75 8.25
C ASP A 39 -2.28 11.74 6.72
N SER A 40 -2.93 12.71 6.05
CA SER A 40 -2.89 12.86 4.59
C SER A 40 -1.47 12.95 4.02
N LEU A 41 -0.52 13.49 4.80
CA LEU A 41 0.90 13.49 4.46
C LEU A 41 1.53 12.10 4.55
N GLY A 42 1.22 11.33 5.60
CA GLY A 42 1.73 9.97 5.76
C GLY A 42 1.25 9.05 4.64
N VAL A 43 0.02 9.24 4.15
CA VAL A 43 -0.47 8.52 2.97
C VAL A 43 0.37 8.87 1.73
N MET A 44 0.67 10.15 1.49
CA MET A 44 1.57 10.55 0.39
C MET A 44 2.99 9.96 0.50
N GLU A 45 3.55 9.90 1.70
CA GLU A 45 4.89 9.32 1.93
C GLU A 45 4.89 7.81 1.70
N VAL A 46 3.90 7.10 2.26
CA VAL A 46 3.70 5.67 2.04
C VAL A 46 3.64 5.38 0.54
N LEU A 47 2.85 6.14 -0.20
CA LEU A 47 2.72 5.97 -1.64
C LEU A 47 4.02 6.21 -2.39
N ALA A 48 4.73 7.30 -2.07
CA ALA A 48 6.00 7.60 -2.71
C ALA A 48 7.03 6.48 -2.48
N ASP A 49 7.07 5.91 -1.27
CA ASP A 49 7.94 4.77 -0.95
C ASP A 49 7.55 3.55 -1.79
N LEU A 50 6.26 3.21 -1.84
CA LEU A 50 5.74 2.08 -2.61
C LEU A 50 6.00 2.27 -4.12
N GLU A 51 5.73 3.44 -4.68
CA GLU A 51 6.00 3.76 -6.09
C GLU A 51 7.47 3.57 -6.45
N ASP A 52 8.40 4.05 -5.61
CA ASP A 52 9.83 3.85 -5.84
C ASP A 52 10.24 2.38 -5.68
N LYS A 53 9.73 1.70 -4.65
CA LYS A 53 10.10 0.33 -4.29
C LYS A 53 9.61 -0.67 -5.32
N PHE A 54 8.35 -0.56 -5.70
CA PHE A 54 7.74 -1.38 -6.73
C PHE A 54 8.04 -0.87 -8.15
N LYS A 55 8.66 0.31 -8.31
CA LYS A 55 8.90 0.96 -9.60
C LYS A 55 7.62 0.99 -10.44
N LEU A 56 6.56 1.53 -9.86
CA LEU A 56 5.25 1.69 -10.49
C LEU A 56 4.74 3.11 -10.24
N THR A 57 3.72 3.52 -10.99
CA THR A 57 3.08 4.82 -10.83
C THR A 57 1.64 4.62 -10.37
N ILE A 58 1.30 5.15 -9.19
CA ILE A 58 -0.06 5.12 -8.63
C ILE A 58 -0.72 6.46 -8.94
N PRO A 59 -1.75 6.51 -9.79
CA PRO A 59 -2.43 7.76 -10.10
C PRO A 59 -3.22 8.27 -8.90
N ASP A 60 -3.29 9.59 -8.74
CA ASP A 60 -3.97 10.28 -7.63
C ASP A 60 -5.46 9.90 -7.53
N SER A 61 -6.10 9.64 -8.68
CA SER A 61 -7.49 9.19 -8.73
C SER A 61 -7.70 7.86 -7.99
N MET A 62 -6.71 6.97 -8.01
CA MET A 62 -6.76 5.71 -7.28
C MET A 62 -6.59 5.95 -5.77
N LEU A 63 -5.92 7.04 -5.36
CA LEU A 63 -5.78 7.42 -3.95
C LEU A 63 -7.10 7.83 -3.32
N GLY A 64 -8.00 8.41 -4.12
CA GLY A 64 -9.36 8.70 -3.68
C GLY A 64 -10.24 7.45 -3.55
N GLU A 65 -9.87 6.34 -4.18
CA GLU A 65 -10.59 5.06 -4.11
C GLU A 65 -10.02 4.12 -3.02
N VAL A 66 -8.72 4.24 -2.69
CA VAL A 66 -8.06 3.39 -1.68
C VAL A 66 -8.27 3.92 -0.25
N GLU A 67 -9.34 3.48 0.41
CA GLU A 67 -9.61 3.85 1.82
C GLU A 67 -8.96 2.89 2.83
N THR A 68 -8.72 1.65 2.43
CA THR A 68 -8.23 0.56 3.29
C THR A 68 -6.91 0.00 2.82
N VAL A 69 -6.18 -0.63 3.75
CA VAL A 69 -4.88 -1.28 3.44
C VAL A 69 -5.03 -2.35 2.37
N GLY A 70 -6.11 -3.11 2.41
CA GLY A 70 -6.42 -4.13 1.42
C GLY A 70 -6.63 -3.55 0.02
N ASP A 71 -7.22 -2.36 -0.07
CA ASP A 71 -7.42 -1.68 -1.35
C ASP A 71 -6.09 -1.22 -1.96
N VAL A 72 -5.21 -0.61 -1.14
CA VAL A 72 -3.84 -0.26 -1.56
C VAL A 72 -3.06 -1.50 -2.00
N ALA A 73 -3.11 -2.59 -1.22
CA ALA A 73 -2.44 -3.84 -1.56
C ALA A 73 -2.94 -4.42 -2.90
N LYS A 74 -4.26 -4.39 -3.13
CA LYS A 74 -4.91 -4.82 -4.37
C LYS A 74 -4.52 -3.97 -5.56
N ALA A 75 -4.49 -2.64 -5.38
CA ALA A 75 -4.07 -1.69 -6.39
C ALA A 75 -2.65 -1.98 -6.87
N ILE A 76 -1.73 -2.17 -5.92
CA ILE A 76 -0.32 -2.49 -6.20
C ILE A 76 -0.19 -3.84 -6.90
N THR A 77 -0.81 -4.89 -6.36
CA THR A 77 -0.73 -6.23 -6.97
C THR A 77 -1.35 -6.26 -8.36
N SER A 78 -2.48 -5.59 -8.59
CA SER A 78 -3.08 -5.46 -9.93
C SER A 78 -2.18 -4.74 -10.91
N ARG A 79 -1.38 -3.76 -10.46
CA ARG A 79 -0.39 -3.09 -11.32
C ARG A 79 0.81 -3.96 -11.62
N LEU A 80 1.36 -4.63 -10.61
CA LEU A 80 2.46 -5.56 -10.80
C LEU A 80 2.08 -6.72 -11.73
N GLU A 81 0.84 -7.20 -11.65
CA GLU A 81 0.32 -8.25 -12.54
C GLU A 81 0.26 -7.76 -13.99
N LYS A 82 -0.27 -6.56 -14.23
CA LYS A 82 -0.29 -5.94 -15.57
C LYS A 82 1.11 -5.70 -16.14
N ASP A 83 2.08 -5.41 -15.28
CA ASP A 83 3.48 -5.20 -15.68
C ASP A 83 4.24 -6.52 -15.91
N GLY A 84 3.61 -7.68 -15.64
CA GLY A 84 4.27 -8.99 -15.71
C GLY A 84 5.34 -9.20 -14.63
N ARG A 85 5.27 -8.43 -13.54
CA ARG A 85 6.22 -8.43 -12.42
C ARG A 85 5.65 -9.09 -11.16
N LEU A 86 4.42 -9.58 -11.23
CA LEU A 86 3.78 -10.37 -10.18
C LEU A 86 3.97 -11.87 -10.44
N GLU A 87 4.52 -12.59 -9.48
CA GLU A 87 4.46 -14.05 -9.40
C GLU A 87 3.10 -14.47 -8.82
N ALA A 88 2.47 -15.42 -9.51
CA ALA A 88 1.16 -15.99 -9.17
C ALA A 88 1.23 -16.93 -7.96
#